data_AF-A0A1A8HWH2-F1
#
_entry.id   AF-A0A1A8HWH2-F1
#
_cell.length_a   1.000
_cell.length_b   1.000
_cell.length_c   1.000
_cell.angle_alpha   90.00
_cell.angle_beta   90.00
_cell.angle_gamma   90.00
#
_symmetry.space_group_name_H-M   'P 1'
#
loop_
_entity.id
_entity.type
_entity.pdbx_description
1 polymer ?
#
loop_
_entity_poly.entity_id
_entity_poly.type
_entity_poly.pdbx_seq_one_letter_code
_entity_poly.pdbx_strand_id
1 'polypeptide(L)'
;CTEYQDLVLVTSTRELREAEMRHKIACLISIEGGHSIDSSLPALRMFYQLGVRSMSLTHTCNTPWAESSSKLYNVFQRQGNSLTGFGKAVVEEMNRLGMMVDLSHTSWATAWAVLNHS
;
A
#
# COMPACT_ATOMS: atom_id res chain seq x y z
N CYS A 1 -2.35 -16.55 10.77
CA CYS A 1 -1.02 -17.01 11.26
C CYS A 1 -1.05 -17.43 12.73
N THR A 2 -2.22 -17.78 13.28
CA THR A 2 -2.39 -18.21 14.68
C THR A 2 -2.75 -19.69 14.80
N GLU A 3 -3.30 -20.29 13.75
CA GLU A 3 -3.73 -21.70 13.74
C GLU A 3 -2.58 -22.69 13.57
N TYR A 4 -1.55 -22.31 12.80
CA TYR A 4 -0.41 -23.16 12.48
C TYR A 4 0.84 -22.69 13.21
N GLN A 5 1.48 -23.58 13.97
CA GLN A 5 2.67 -23.25 14.76
C GLN A 5 3.85 -22.79 13.90
N ASP A 6 3.88 -23.14 12.62
CA ASP A 6 4.97 -22.77 11.68
C ASP A 6 4.84 -21.36 11.13
N LEU A 7 3.67 -20.72 11.30
CA LEU A 7 3.42 -19.36 10.84
C LEU A 7 3.61 -18.36 11.97
N VAL A 8 4.15 -17.19 11.66
CA VAL A 8 4.23 -16.08 12.61
C VAL A 8 3.95 -14.76 11.91
N LEU A 9 3.03 -13.95 12.46
CA LEU A 9 2.82 -12.59 11.98
C LEU A 9 4.06 -11.75 12.30
N VAL A 10 4.59 -11.05 11.30
CA VAL A 10 5.70 -10.12 11.48
C VAL A 10 5.34 -8.75 10.92
N THR A 11 5.84 -7.74 11.59
CA THR A 11 5.54 -6.33 11.29
C THR A 11 6.78 -5.45 11.23
N SER A 12 7.96 -6.05 11.35
CA SER A 12 9.25 -5.37 11.23
C SER A 12 10.31 -6.29 10.64
N THR A 13 11.39 -5.71 10.13
CA THR A 13 12.55 -6.46 9.64
C THR A 13 13.25 -7.26 10.75
N ARG A 14 13.20 -6.77 11.99
CA ARG A 14 13.69 -7.50 13.17
C ARG A 14 12.88 -8.78 13.40
N GLU A 15 11.55 -8.67 13.43
CA GLU A 15 10.65 -9.83 13.60
C GLU A 15 10.78 -10.82 12.44
N LEU A 16 10.98 -10.33 11.21
CA LEU A 16 11.27 -11.17 10.04
C LEU A 16 12.54 -12.01 10.24
N ARG A 17 13.64 -11.39 10.68
CA ARG A 17 14.90 -12.09 10.99
C ARG A 17 14.76 -13.07 12.15
N GLU A 18 13.99 -12.71 13.18
CA GLU A 18 13.68 -13.61 14.31
C GLU A 18 12.81 -14.81 13.91
N ALA A 19 11.92 -14.64 12.92
CA ALA A 19 11.15 -15.76 12.36
C ALA A 19 12.07 -16.71 11.58
N GLU A 20 12.98 -16.16 10.76
CA GLU A 20 13.96 -16.93 10.00
C GLU A 20 14.87 -17.76 10.90
N MET A 21 15.46 -17.16 11.95
CA MET A 21 16.29 -17.86 12.93
C MET A 21 15.55 -18.99 13.68
N ARG A 22 14.23 -18.88 13.83
CA ARG A 22 13.38 -19.88 14.48
C ARG A 22 12.78 -20.89 13.49
N HIS A 23 13.20 -20.85 12.23
CA HIS A 23 12.66 -21.69 11.16
C HIS A 23 11.12 -21.58 11.01
N LYS A 24 10.60 -20.36 11.15
CA LYS A 24 9.17 -20.04 10.97
C LYS A 24 8.93 -19.31 9.66
N ILE A 25 7.75 -19.51 9.08
CA ILE A 25 7.26 -18.78 7.92
C ILE A 25 6.69 -17.44 8.40
N ALA A 26 7.36 -16.37 8.00
CA ALA A 26 6.94 -15.00 8.29
C ALA A 26 5.73 -14.59 7.43
N CYS A 27 4.64 -14.23 8.07
CA CYS A 27 3.47 -13.64 7.44
C CYS A 27 3.54 -12.11 7.51
N LEU A 28 3.49 -11.43 6.38
CA LEU A 28 3.24 -9.98 6.32
C LEU A 28 1.85 -9.72 5.75
N ILE A 29 1.22 -8.64 6.19
CA ILE A 29 -0.07 -8.19 5.65
C ILE A 29 0.18 -7.02 4.69
N SER A 30 -0.29 -7.19 3.46
CA SER A 30 -0.32 -6.15 2.42
C SER A 30 -1.77 -5.92 1.98
N ILE A 31 -2.10 -4.68 1.66
CA ILE A 31 -3.38 -4.31 1.04
C ILE A 31 -3.15 -4.10 -0.46
N GLU A 32 -3.91 -4.81 -1.29
CA GLU A 32 -3.87 -4.63 -2.73
C GLU A 32 -4.99 -3.68 -3.19
N GLY A 33 -4.66 -2.38 -3.26
CA GLY A 33 -5.51 -1.34 -3.79
C GLY A 33 -5.98 -0.33 -2.75
N GLY A 34 -5.68 0.95 -3.03
CA GLY A 34 -6.03 2.08 -2.18
C GLY A 34 -7.52 2.39 -2.05
N HIS A 35 -8.39 1.71 -2.80
CA HIS A 35 -9.84 1.78 -2.55
C HIS A 35 -10.20 1.23 -1.16
N SER A 36 -9.36 0.37 -0.58
CA SER A 36 -9.53 -0.17 0.78
C SER A 36 -9.55 0.89 1.89
N ILE A 37 -8.91 2.05 1.67
CA ILE A 37 -8.92 3.14 2.65
C ILE A 37 -10.05 4.14 2.44
N ASP A 38 -10.87 3.98 1.40
CA ASP A 38 -11.98 4.87 1.04
C ASP A 38 -11.65 6.37 1.17
N SER A 39 -10.48 6.76 0.64
CA SER A 39 -9.97 8.14 0.73
C SER A 39 -9.87 8.70 2.16
N SER A 40 -9.50 7.85 3.13
CA SER A 40 -9.38 8.19 4.56
C SER A 40 -7.99 7.90 5.12
N LEU A 41 -7.23 8.94 5.49
CA LEU A 41 -5.96 8.79 6.22
C LEU A 41 -6.14 8.13 7.60
N PRO A 42 -7.22 8.40 8.37
CA PRO A 42 -7.53 7.61 9.56
C PRO A 42 -7.65 6.11 9.29
N ALA A 43 -8.30 5.69 8.19
CA ALA A 43 -8.39 4.28 7.83
C ALA A 43 -7.02 3.68 7.51
N LEU A 44 -6.17 4.41 6.76
CA LEU A 44 -4.78 4.01 6.51
C LEU A 44 -3.99 3.76 7.80
N ARG A 45 -4.09 4.68 8.78
CA ARG A 45 -3.45 4.52 10.09
C ARG A 45 -4.00 3.33 10.87
N MET A 46 -5.31 3.11 10.82
CA MET A 46 -5.95 1.96 11.46
C MET A 46 -5.44 0.65 10.87
N PHE A 47 -5.31 0.54 9.54
CA PHE A 47 -4.73 -0.64 8.90
C PHE A 47 -3.29 -0.89 9.33
N TYR A 48 -2.47 0.17 9.44
CA TYR A 48 -1.11 0.05 9.96
C TYR A 48 -1.09 -0.48 11.39
N GLN A 49 -1.99 0.02 12.27
CA GLN A 49 -2.14 -0.47 13.65
C GLN A 49 -2.57 -1.94 13.70
N LEU A 50 -3.36 -2.40 12.73
CA LEU A 50 -3.77 -3.80 12.58
C LEU A 50 -2.68 -4.72 11.99
N GLY A 51 -1.49 -4.18 11.67
CA GLY A 51 -0.33 -4.96 11.23
C GLY A 51 -0.02 -4.88 9.73
N VAL A 52 -0.74 -4.06 8.96
CA VAL A 52 -0.43 -3.84 7.54
C VAL A 52 0.89 -3.11 7.39
N ARG A 53 1.77 -3.59 6.49
CA ARG A 53 3.09 -2.98 6.24
C ARG A 53 3.33 -2.58 4.79
N SER A 54 2.40 -2.86 3.89
CA SER A 54 2.45 -2.42 2.50
C SER A 54 1.03 -2.16 1.99
N MET A 55 0.90 -1.19 1.08
CA MET A 55 -0.34 -0.98 0.34
C MET A 55 -0.02 -0.58 -1.10
N SER A 56 -0.68 -1.21 -2.07
CA SER A 56 -0.65 -0.73 -3.46
C SER A 56 -1.64 0.41 -3.64
N LEU A 57 -1.21 1.49 -4.33
CA LEU A 57 -2.03 2.71 -4.44
C LEU A 57 -3.31 2.47 -5.26
N THR A 58 -3.26 1.53 -6.20
CA THR A 58 -4.36 1.14 -7.07
C THR A 58 -4.38 -0.38 -7.27
N HIS A 59 -5.47 -0.90 -7.82
CA HIS A 59 -5.53 -2.24 -8.40
C HIS A 59 -5.99 -2.08 -9.87
N THR A 60 -6.89 -2.92 -10.38
CA THR A 60 -7.47 -2.80 -11.73
C THR A 60 -8.29 -1.52 -11.96
N CYS A 61 -8.65 -0.79 -10.90
CA CYS A 61 -9.40 0.47 -10.95
C CYS A 61 -8.60 1.65 -10.39
N ASN A 62 -8.93 2.85 -10.87
CA ASN A 62 -8.43 4.10 -10.30
C ASN A 62 -9.06 4.32 -8.91
N THR A 63 -8.34 5.01 -8.03
CA THR A 63 -8.91 5.59 -6.82
C THR A 63 -9.26 7.06 -7.09
N PRO A 64 -10.05 7.74 -6.22
CA PRO A 64 -10.26 9.18 -6.31
C PRO A 64 -8.97 10.00 -6.29
N TRP A 65 -7.81 9.40 -6.00
CA TRP A 65 -6.55 10.09 -5.77
C TRP A 65 -5.32 9.54 -6.50
N ALA A 66 -5.39 8.36 -7.15
CA ALA A 66 -4.32 7.76 -7.95
C ALA A 66 -4.89 7.00 -9.17
N GLU A 67 -4.16 6.98 -10.29
CA GLU A 67 -4.54 6.25 -11.49
C GLU A 67 -3.88 4.87 -11.62
N SER A 68 -4.67 3.92 -12.13
CA SER A 68 -4.27 2.57 -12.49
C SER A 68 -3.71 2.51 -13.92
N SER A 69 -2.84 1.54 -14.20
CA SER A 69 -2.38 1.21 -15.55
C SER A 69 -3.49 0.58 -16.39
N SER A 70 -4.46 -0.07 -15.73
CA SER A 70 -5.62 -0.67 -16.37
C SER A 70 -6.50 0.40 -17.02
N LYS A 71 -7.04 0.06 -18.20
CA LYS A 71 -8.04 0.86 -18.92
C LYS A 71 -9.45 0.28 -18.85
N LEU A 72 -9.64 -0.75 -18.00
CA LEU A 72 -10.93 -1.43 -17.84
C LEU A 72 -12.00 -0.53 -17.22
N TYR A 73 -11.59 0.37 -16.31
CA TYR A 73 -12.48 1.32 -15.65
C TYR A 73 -11.97 2.75 -15.88
N ASN A 74 -12.88 3.63 -16.29
CA ASN A 74 -12.59 5.05 -16.57
C ASN A 74 -13.02 5.99 -15.44
N VAL A 75 -13.68 5.48 -14.39
CA VAL A 75 -14.04 6.28 -13.21
C VAL A 75 -12.76 6.82 -12.57
N PHE A 76 -12.77 8.11 -12.20
CA PHE A 76 -11.60 8.84 -11.68
C PHE A 76 -10.38 8.95 -12.60
N GLN A 77 -10.52 8.59 -13.88
CA GLN A 77 -9.49 8.89 -14.88
C GLN A 77 -9.37 10.40 -15.08
N ARG A 78 -8.14 10.90 -15.19
CA ARG A 78 -7.79 12.30 -15.30
C ARG A 78 -6.92 12.54 -16.53
N GLN A 79 -6.96 13.77 -17.04
CA GLN A 79 -6.02 14.22 -18.06
C GLN A 79 -4.87 14.96 -17.38
N GLY A 80 -3.65 14.45 -17.56
CA GLY A 80 -2.40 15.12 -17.15
C GLY A 80 -1.99 14.96 -15.69
N ASN A 81 -2.90 14.74 -14.73
CA ASN A 81 -2.54 14.50 -13.32
C ASN A 81 -3.02 13.15 -12.80
N SER A 82 -2.07 12.25 -12.58
CA SER A 82 -2.28 10.87 -12.14
C SER A 82 -2.19 10.67 -10.62
N LEU A 83 -1.65 11.66 -9.87
CA LEU A 83 -1.57 11.64 -8.40
C LEU A 83 -2.02 12.98 -7.82
N THR A 84 -3.18 12.98 -7.18
CA THR A 84 -3.79 14.20 -6.64
C THR A 84 -3.07 14.72 -5.39
N GLY A 85 -3.45 15.91 -4.90
CA GLY A 85 -2.96 16.43 -3.61
C GLY A 85 -3.28 15.49 -2.43
N PHE A 86 -4.46 14.86 -2.42
CA PHE A 86 -4.77 13.83 -1.43
C PHE A 86 -3.89 12.58 -1.61
N GLY A 87 -3.63 12.16 -2.85
CA GLY A 87 -2.74 11.03 -3.14
C GLY A 87 -1.31 11.27 -2.65
N LYS A 88 -0.81 12.51 -2.78
CA LYS A 88 0.46 12.94 -2.17
C LYS A 88 0.43 12.81 -0.65
N ALA A 89 -0.62 13.33 -0.01
CA ALA A 89 -0.78 13.19 1.45
C ALA A 89 -0.86 11.71 1.91
N VAL A 90 -1.43 10.81 1.09
CA VAL A 90 -1.40 9.36 1.35
C VAL A 90 0.03 8.83 1.32
N VAL A 91 0.82 9.17 0.30
CA VAL A 91 2.23 8.77 0.18
C VAL A 91 3.06 9.32 1.35
N GLU A 92 2.89 10.59 1.71
CA GLU A 92 3.54 11.22 2.86
C GLU A 92 3.20 10.49 4.17
N GLU A 93 1.94 10.12 4.37
CA GLU A 93 1.51 9.37 5.56
C GLU A 93 2.06 7.95 5.57
N MET A 94 2.14 7.27 4.42
CA MET A 94 2.79 5.96 4.31
C MET A 94 4.28 6.05 4.66
N ASN A 95 4.98 7.06 4.14
CA ASN A 95 6.38 7.33 4.47
C ASN A 95 6.55 7.62 5.97
N ARG A 96 5.68 8.45 6.56
CA ARG A 96 5.69 8.77 8.00
C ARG A 96 5.46 7.54 8.88
N LEU A 97 4.59 6.62 8.46
CA LEU A 97 4.32 5.37 9.16
C LEU A 97 5.43 4.32 8.98
N GLY A 98 6.30 4.46 7.97
CA GLY A 98 7.19 3.39 7.54
C GLY A 98 6.43 2.23 6.86
N MET A 99 5.34 2.55 6.17
CA MET A 99 4.59 1.62 5.33
C MET A 99 5.15 1.64 3.90
N MET A 100 5.37 0.46 3.32
CA MET A 100 5.85 0.35 1.94
C MET A 100 4.80 0.85 0.95
N VAL A 101 5.22 1.73 0.04
CA VAL A 101 4.42 2.21 -1.09
C VAL A 101 4.61 1.24 -2.25
N ASP A 102 3.59 0.42 -2.53
CA ASP A 102 3.62 -0.52 -3.65
C ASP A 102 3.05 0.16 -4.91
N LEU A 103 3.88 0.20 -5.97
CA LEU A 103 3.56 0.83 -7.24
C LEU A 103 2.97 -0.15 -8.26
N SER A 104 2.78 -1.42 -7.88
CA SER A 104 2.06 -2.39 -8.68
C SER A 104 0.68 -1.86 -9.07
N HIS A 105 0.22 -2.19 -10.28
CA HIS A 105 -1.01 -1.69 -10.90
C HIS A 105 -1.10 -0.19 -11.17
N THR A 106 -0.21 0.65 -10.67
CA THR A 106 -0.29 2.09 -10.90
C THR A 106 0.00 2.43 -12.37
N SER A 107 -0.59 3.51 -12.87
CA SER A 107 -0.20 4.05 -14.17
C SER A 107 1.25 4.53 -14.11
N TRP A 108 1.94 4.57 -15.26
CA TRP A 108 3.31 5.11 -15.32
C TRP A 108 3.39 6.52 -14.72
N ALA A 109 2.41 7.37 -15.03
CA ALA A 109 2.38 8.72 -14.52
C ALA A 109 2.18 8.74 -12.99
N THR A 110 1.36 7.86 -12.41
CA THR A 110 1.22 7.71 -10.96
C THR A 110 2.55 7.28 -10.34
N ALA A 111 3.16 6.21 -10.85
CA ALA A 111 4.46 5.72 -10.36
C ALA A 111 5.52 6.82 -10.40
N TRP A 112 5.64 7.52 -11.53
CA TRP A 112 6.57 8.62 -11.72
C TRP A 112 6.31 9.79 -10.75
N ALA A 113 5.04 10.14 -10.53
CA ALA A 113 4.68 11.19 -9.59
C ALA A 113 5.04 10.83 -8.14
N VAL A 114 4.88 9.56 -7.74
CA VAL A 114 5.31 9.08 -6.42
C VAL A 114 6.84 9.15 -6.29
N LEU A 115 7.58 8.63 -7.28
CA LEU A 115 9.05 8.59 -7.24
C LEU A 115 9.70 9.98 -7.19
N ASN A 116 9.05 11.02 -7.72
CA ASN A 116 9.53 12.40 -7.65
C ASN A 116 9.03 13.17 -6.41
N HIS A 117 8.17 12.55 -5.60
CA HIS A 117 7.59 13.17 -4.41
C HIS A 117 8.15 12.56 -3.11
N SER A 118 8.50 11.28 -3.15
CA SER A 118 9.03 10.49 -2.01
C SER A 118 10.47 10.84 -1.63
#